data_AF-A0A952U185-F1
#
_entry.id   AF-A0A952U185-F1
#
_cell.length_a   1.000
_cell.length_b   1.000
_cell.length_c   1.000
_cell.angle_alpha   90.00
_cell.angle_beta   90.00
_cell.angle_gamma   90.00
#
_symmetry.space_group_name_H-M   'P 1'
#
loop_
_entity.id
_entity.type
_entity.pdbx_description
1 polymer ?
#
loop_
_entity_poly.entity_id
_entity_poly.type
_entity_poly.pdbx_seq_one_letter_code
_entity_poly.pdbx_strand_id
1 'polypeptide(L)'
;MVHHSSPEAGALRNASAPSHQIEATANLQSHASELMSARTLYTHSSTPRAEVVSGGTLTVPPLGDTASTTRGDVYKDAAVTPTRAPLDATKTVADMTKAGAIKDNTANVDPVERPKASDGTAPTIKVQFSDITAANKTQPDFVVKQDGSIQMNNNPEKSGQKDIVIEVERQNGQLMPSETQQKAIDDLYKFLDARVKADNPEAAKAGVKIDDPQDLVSKETEQAAKAQSSDSPRQSPADLGPAAEEQTQRMNRFRGSGNGQMSRQEANDYFPERTVPRQKNENDNIAAMKDTVAGFTSKGAERPYEHVVHRGERGWGVGRYGMTYDNFANWLSNLDIDGLEELERQGKVPKGTAAKMKAMKASVAKAKESGKDSDLDPFLQKMKAGDPNNPLTAKDINDNFGKEVQELAATHQIGRFTEEMGREKQSVSPGELALAFMTGKAPTAEDLAKPENKRFVEAANQSYQIALGRYETPGDGPVKFADASNMSQAMQNAVGKQLWRGYDGATEQGNLGCAITVSRILRAGGIEVGDQLSVNGLAAKMREMGAQKVSLEEAMRSGEHYVIIKKQGGSHTGIGLGRTVVENSSGQRRTVERDISQSSLRSGSYAFILPTKNNG
;
A
#
# COMPACT_ATOMS: atom_id res chain seq x y z
N MET A 1 -18.20 -21.74 82.29
CA MET A 1 -17.48 -20.52 82.71
C MET A 1 -17.10 -19.79 81.42
N VAL A 2 -17.89 -18.79 80.99
CA VAL A 2 -17.67 -17.34 81.20
C VAL A 2 -16.24 -16.97 80.76
N HIS A 3 -16.04 -16.26 79.64
CA HIS A 3 -16.15 -14.80 79.61
C HIS A 3 -16.51 -14.17 78.23
N HIS A 4 -17.55 -13.33 78.29
CA HIS A 4 -17.78 -12.02 77.63
C HIS A 4 -16.53 -11.09 77.60
N SER A 5 -16.32 -10.06 76.76
CA SER A 5 -17.08 -9.30 75.73
C SER A 5 -16.11 -8.37 74.93
N SER A 6 -16.56 -7.91 73.75
CA SER A 6 -16.01 -6.87 72.81
C SER A 6 -16.08 -5.42 73.35
N PRO A 7 -15.84 -4.29 72.61
CA PRO A 7 -15.20 -3.98 71.30
C PRO A 7 -14.31 -2.68 71.27
N GLU A 8 -13.84 -2.30 70.07
CA GLU A 8 -13.64 -0.93 69.51
C GLU A 8 -12.24 -0.43 69.07
N ALA A 9 -12.20 -0.17 67.74
CA ALA A 9 -11.71 1.02 67.03
C ALA A 9 -10.20 1.34 66.92
N GLY A 10 -9.69 1.30 65.68
CA GLY A 10 -8.40 1.89 65.31
C GLY A 10 -7.99 1.72 63.85
N ALA A 11 -8.48 2.60 62.99
CA ALA A 11 -7.91 3.02 61.68
C ALA A 11 -7.82 2.01 60.52
N LEU A 12 -8.84 2.05 59.65
CA LEU A 12 -8.73 1.71 58.23
C LEU A 12 -7.81 2.71 57.53
N ARG A 13 -6.65 2.25 57.02
CA ARG A 13 -5.94 2.92 55.94
C ARG A 13 -6.61 2.53 54.62
N ASN A 14 -7.27 3.50 53.99
CA ASN A 14 -7.68 3.42 52.59
C ASN A 14 -6.44 3.19 51.72
N ALA A 15 -6.34 2.01 51.13
CA ALA A 15 -5.48 1.78 49.98
C ALA A 15 -6.16 2.41 48.76
N SER A 16 -5.56 3.47 48.24
CA SER A 16 -5.91 4.09 46.98
C SER A 16 -5.86 3.05 45.86
N ALA A 17 -6.98 2.85 45.14
CA ALA A 17 -7.03 2.03 43.93
C ALA A 17 -6.24 2.72 42.80
N PRO A 18 -5.26 2.05 42.15
CA PRO A 18 -4.49 2.65 41.06
C PRO A 18 -4.95 2.19 39.66
N SER A 19 -5.06 3.15 38.73
CA SER A 19 -4.48 3.15 37.36
C SER A 19 -4.74 2.04 36.32
N HIS A 20 -5.93 1.42 36.23
CA HIS A 20 -6.13 0.30 35.28
C HIS A 20 -6.32 0.62 33.77
N GLN A 21 -6.45 1.89 33.32
CA GLN A 21 -6.87 2.17 31.91
C GLN A 21 -5.90 2.97 31.03
N ILE A 22 -4.95 3.71 31.59
CA ILE A 22 -3.78 4.18 30.81
C ILE A 22 -3.01 2.97 30.27
N GLU A 23 -3.01 1.86 31.02
CA GLU A 23 -2.53 0.55 30.58
C GLU A 23 -3.37 -0.02 29.43
N ALA A 24 -4.69 0.15 29.38
CA ALA A 24 -5.53 -0.39 28.30
C ALA A 24 -5.27 0.29 26.94
N THR A 25 -5.08 1.61 26.90
CA THR A 25 -4.70 2.30 25.65
C THR A 25 -3.26 2.00 25.25
N ALA A 26 -2.35 1.89 26.24
CA ALA A 26 -0.98 1.44 25.98
C ALA A 26 -0.91 -0.02 25.53
N ASN A 27 -1.80 -0.89 26.03
CA ASN A 27 -1.91 -2.30 25.65
C ASN A 27 -2.56 -2.45 24.28
N LEU A 28 -3.58 -1.66 23.94
CA LEU A 28 -4.13 -1.57 22.59
C LEU A 28 -3.09 -1.07 21.59
N GLN A 29 -2.32 -0.05 21.96
CA GLN A 29 -1.21 0.43 21.16
C GLN A 29 -0.10 -0.61 21.05
N SER A 30 0.28 -1.30 22.12
CA SER A 30 1.30 -2.35 22.11
C SER A 30 0.86 -3.57 21.32
N HIS A 31 -0.40 -4.00 21.45
CA HIS A 31 -0.96 -5.16 20.77
C HIS A 31 -1.25 -4.87 19.30
N ALA A 32 -1.84 -3.70 18.98
CA ALA A 32 -1.98 -3.27 17.59
C ALA A 32 -0.63 -3.01 16.95
N SER A 33 0.32 -2.49 17.74
CA SER A 33 1.72 -2.49 17.38
C SER A 33 2.13 -3.92 17.12
N GLU A 34 2.18 -4.86 18.04
CA GLU A 34 2.61 -6.26 17.84
C GLU A 34 1.93 -6.96 16.65
N LEU A 35 0.65 -6.75 16.40
CA LEU A 35 -0.05 -7.28 15.22
C LEU A 35 0.43 -6.62 13.91
N MET A 36 0.85 -5.35 13.96
CA MET A 36 1.58 -4.65 12.89
C MET A 36 3.12 -4.79 12.97
N SER A 37 3.66 -5.24 14.12
CA SER A 37 5.04 -5.12 14.64
C SER A 37 5.65 -6.46 15.03
N ALA A 38 5.00 -7.58 14.69
CA ALA A 38 5.65 -8.81 14.25
C ALA A 38 6.43 -8.54 12.92
N ARG A 39 7.10 -7.39 12.91
CA ARG A 39 7.68 -6.49 11.92
C ARG A 39 8.31 -5.34 12.76
N THR A 40 9.58 -5.53 13.11
CA THR A 40 10.54 -4.46 13.49
C THR A 40 10.53 -3.98 14.96
N LEU A 41 11.42 -4.55 15.80
CA LEU A 41 11.96 -3.98 17.05
C LEU A 41 13.45 -4.42 17.12
N TYR A 42 14.49 -3.66 17.49
CA TYR A 42 14.68 -2.25 17.88
C TYR A 42 16.21 -1.94 17.97
N THR A 43 16.51 -0.63 18.04
CA THR A 43 17.65 0.04 18.73
C THR A 43 19.08 -0.08 18.19
N HIS A 44 19.64 1.09 17.84
CA HIS A 44 21.04 1.35 17.52
C HIS A 44 21.95 1.21 18.76
N SER A 45 23.12 0.58 18.57
CA SER A 45 24.35 1.03 19.23
C SER A 45 25.30 1.53 18.15
N SER A 46 25.77 2.76 18.32
CA SER A 46 26.61 3.50 17.39
C SER A 46 28.03 2.93 17.27
N THR A 47 28.55 2.86 16.04
CA THR A 47 29.96 3.13 15.71
C THR A 47 30.07 3.35 14.20
N PRO A 48 30.63 4.49 13.74
CA PRO A 48 30.74 4.76 12.32
C PRO A 48 32.00 4.11 11.76
N ARG A 49 31.87 3.40 10.65
CA ARG A 49 32.98 3.26 9.71
C ARG A 49 32.46 3.50 8.30
N ALA A 50 32.84 4.65 7.77
CA ALA A 50 32.49 5.13 6.45
C ALA A 50 33.14 4.26 5.38
N GLU A 51 32.35 3.90 4.37
CA GLU A 51 32.84 3.71 3.01
C GLU A 51 31.82 4.35 2.08
N VAL A 52 32.26 5.42 1.43
CA VAL A 52 31.51 6.21 0.46
C VAL A 52 31.52 5.44 -0.87
N VAL A 53 30.35 5.05 -1.36
CA VAL A 53 30.18 4.70 -2.77
C VAL A 53 29.18 5.69 -3.36
N SER A 54 29.70 6.49 -4.30
CA SER A 54 28.98 7.47 -5.11
C SER A 54 27.77 6.83 -5.80
N GLY A 55 26.57 7.34 -5.48
CA GLY A 55 25.31 6.97 -6.13
C GLY A 55 24.64 8.22 -6.68
N GLY A 56 24.41 8.25 -7.99
CA GLY A 56 23.91 9.39 -8.74
C GLY A 56 22.59 9.94 -8.19
N THR A 57 22.62 11.24 -7.90
CA THR A 57 21.46 12.06 -7.56
C THR A 57 20.54 12.12 -8.78
N LEU A 58 19.33 11.55 -8.66
CA LEU A 58 18.26 11.76 -9.63
C LEU A 58 17.33 12.83 -9.04
N THR A 59 17.23 13.98 -9.70
CA THR A 59 16.33 15.06 -9.31
C THR A 59 14.99 14.84 -10.01
N VAL A 60 13.91 14.56 -9.27
CA VAL A 60 12.54 14.61 -9.79
C VAL A 60 12.10 16.08 -9.77
N PRO A 61 11.46 16.64 -10.82
CA PRO A 61 10.90 17.97 -10.73
C PRO A 61 9.74 17.98 -9.71
N PRO A 62 9.63 19.01 -8.86
CA PRO A 62 8.53 19.12 -7.91
C PRO A 62 7.19 19.19 -8.64
N LEU A 63 6.19 18.49 -8.12
CA LEU A 63 4.79 18.61 -8.54
C LEU A 63 4.27 19.99 -8.13
N GLY A 64 4.40 20.96 -9.03
CA GLY A 64 3.88 22.31 -8.88
C GLY A 64 2.63 22.54 -9.72
N ASP A 65 1.64 23.17 -9.10
CA ASP A 65 0.40 23.65 -9.70
C ASP A 65 0.60 24.48 -10.97
N THR A 66 -0.35 24.37 -11.87
CA THR A 66 -0.49 25.19 -13.07
C THR A 66 -0.59 26.69 -12.73
N ALA A 67 0.46 27.46 -13.02
CA ALA A 67 0.36 28.89 -13.31
C ALA A 67 1.48 29.37 -14.24
N SER A 68 1.07 29.90 -15.39
CA SER A 68 1.89 30.55 -16.41
C SER A 68 2.69 31.74 -15.87
N THR A 69 4.00 31.82 -16.12
CA THR A 69 4.64 32.98 -16.79
C THR A 69 6.08 32.72 -17.22
N THR A 70 6.45 33.43 -18.28
CA THR A 70 7.53 33.26 -19.25
C THR A 70 8.93 33.76 -18.83
N ARG A 71 9.96 33.07 -19.39
CA ARG A 71 11.20 33.59 -20.04
C ARG A 71 12.48 33.78 -19.20
N GLY A 72 13.58 33.14 -19.65
CA GLY A 72 14.95 33.43 -19.21
C GLY A 72 16.07 32.42 -19.54
N ASP A 73 16.19 31.99 -20.80
CA ASP A 73 17.42 31.69 -21.57
C ASP A 73 18.64 30.86 -21.06
N VAL A 74 18.86 29.75 -21.80
CA VAL A 74 20.11 29.25 -22.43
C VAL A 74 21.15 28.51 -21.57
N TYR A 75 21.12 27.17 -21.70
CA TYR A 75 22.27 26.39 -22.17
C TYR A 75 21.79 25.45 -23.28
N LYS A 76 22.24 25.71 -24.52
CA LYS A 76 22.02 24.83 -25.68
C LYS A 76 23.13 23.78 -25.71
N ASP A 77 22.82 22.59 -25.22
CA ASP A 77 23.38 21.37 -25.81
C ASP A 77 22.25 20.70 -26.59
N ALA A 78 22.46 20.52 -27.88
CA ALA A 78 21.48 19.96 -28.80
C ALA A 78 21.27 18.48 -28.47
N ALA A 79 20.30 18.18 -27.60
CA ALA A 79 19.67 16.87 -27.55
C ALA A 79 19.00 16.64 -28.91
N VAL A 80 19.59 15.75 -29.72
CA VAL A 80 18.94 15.24 -30.92
C VAL A 80 17.77 14.37 -30.46
N THR A 81 16.59 14.96 -30.36
CA THR A 81 15.35 14.20 -30.21
C THR A 81 15.16 13.39 -31.50
N PRO A 82 15.18 12.06 -31.48
CA PRO A 82 14.90 11.28 -32.68
C PRO A 82 13.46 11.60 -33.12
N THR A 83 13.31 12.29 -34.24
CA THR A 83 12.00 12.67 -34.78
C THR A 83 11.31 11.42 -35.32
N ARG A 84 10.49 10.76 -34.51
CA ARG A 84 9.60 9.69 -34.97
C ARG A 84 8.64 10.25 -36.01
N ALA A 85 8.42 9.54 -37.12
CA ALA A 85 7.35 9.87 -38.05
C ALA A 85 6.00 9.87 -37.29
N PRO A 86 5.11 10.84 -37.55
CA PRO A 86 3.82 10.91 -36.86
C PRO A 86 2.96 9.67 -37.16
N LEU A 87 2.20 9.22 -36.16
CA LEU A 87 1.22 8.16 -36.36
C LEU A 87 -0.03 8.74 -37.03
N ASP A 88 -0.44 8.12 -38.13
CA ASP A 88 -1.58 8.53 -38.95
C ASP A 88 -2.70 7.50 -38.82
N ALA A 89 -3.76 7.86 -38.10
CA ALA A 89 -4.90 6.99 -37.81
C ALA A 89 -5.70 6.55 -39.06
N THR A 90 -5.50 7.21 -40.21
CA THR A 90 -6.12 6.80 -41.48
C THR A 90 -5.43 5.61 -42.13
N LYS A 91 -4.25 5.23 -41.63
CA LYS A 91 -3.41 4.17 -42.16
C LYS A 91 -3.37 2.99 -41.19
N THR A 92 -3.22 1.79 -41.74
CA THR A 92 -3.15 0.55 -40.93
C THR A 92 -1.86 0.47 -40.12
N VAL A 93 -1.81 -0.41 -39.13
CA VAL A 93 -0.57 -0.69 -38.37
C VAL A 93 0.55 -1.12 -39.33
N ALA A 94 0.22 -1.93 -40.34
CA ALA A 94 1.18 -2.37 -41.35
C ALA A 94 1.75 -1.22 -42.20
N ASP A 95 0.96 -0.19 -42.47
CA ASP A 95 1.42 0.99 -43.19
C ASP A 95 2.28 1.90 -42.31
N MET A 96 1.97 2.01 -41.01
CA MET A 96 2.82 2.68 -40.02
C MET A 96 4.18 2.01 -39.85
N THR A 97 4.21 0.68 -39.97
CA THR A 97 5.46 -0.08 -40.04
C THR A 97 6.27 0.26 -41.29
N LYS A 98 5.66 0.21 -42.47
CA LYS A 98 6.36 0.54 -43.73
C LYS A 98 6.89 1.98 -43.76
N ALA A 99 6.17 2.91 -43.11
CA ALA A 99 6.58 4.30 -42.97
C ALA A 99 7.67 4.53 -41.92
N GLY A 100 8.07 3.49 -41.16
CA GLY A 100 9.07 3.58 -40.10
C GLY A 100 8.59 4.27 -38.82
N ALA A 101 7.29 4.57 -38.70
CA ALA A 101 6.71 5.16 -37.49
C ALA A 101 6.59 4.13 -36.34
N ILE A 102 6.42 2.85 -36.70
CA ILE A 102 6.41 1.70 -35.78
C ILE A 102 7.46 0.69 -36.25
N LYS A 103 8.40 0.30 -35.41
CA LYS A 103 9.37 -0.75 -35.75
C LYS A 103 8.71 -2.13 -35.65
N ASP A 104 8.68 -2.88 -36.73
CA ASP A 104 8.15 -4.25 -36.72
C ASP A 104 9.20 -5.25 -36.23
N ASN A 105 8.83 -6.02 -35.21
CA ASN A 105 9.62 -7.06 -34.59
C ASN A 105 8.87 -8.41 -34.56
N THR A 106 7.75 -8.53 -35.28
CA THR A 106 6.90 -9.73 -35.30
C THR A 106 7.62 -11.01 -35.75
N ALA A 107 8.69 -10.89 -36.55
CA ALA A 107 9.48 -12.03 -37.00
C ALA A 107 10.48 -12.56 -35.96
N ASN A 108 10.79 -11.78 -34.92
CA ASN A 108 11.81 -12.12 -33.92
C ASN A 108 11.19 -12.56 -32.58
N VAL A 109 9.89 -12.82 -32.58
CA VAL A 109 9.12 -13.11 -31.39
C VAL A 109 8.15 -14.25 -31.66
N ASP A 110 7.92 -15.08 -30.63
CA ASP A 110 7.01 -16.20 -30.75
C ASP A 110 5.56 -15.69 -30.90
N PRO A 111 4.69 -16.40 -31.65
CA PRO A 111 3.30 -16.04 -31.75
C PRO A 111 2.62 -16.02 -30.38
N VAL A 112 1.94 -14.92 -30.07
CA VAL A 112 1.21 -14.77 -28.82
C VAL A 112 -0.16 -15.45 -28.93
N GLU A 113 -0.35 -16.57 -28.22
CA GLU A 113 -1.67 -17.16 -28.04
C GLU A 113 -2.42 -16.46 -26.90
N ARG A 114 -3.30 -15.51 -27.26
CA ARG A 114 -4.25 -14.87 -26.34
C ARG A 114 -5.69 -15.11 -26.77
N PRO A 115 -6.66 -15.05 -25.83
CA PRO A 115 -8.07 -15.16 -26.15
C PRO A 115 -8.47 -14.16 -27.25
N LYS A 116 -9.23 -14.64 -28.23
CA LYS A 116 -9.80 -13.79 -29.28
C LYS A 116 -11.02 -13.04 -28.77
N ALA A 117 -11.27 -11.86 -29.32
CA ALA A 117 -12.52 -11.17 -29.07
C ALA A 117 -13.68 -12.01 -29.62
N SER A 118 -14.82 -12.01 -28.93
CA SER A 118 -16.06 -12.51 -29.52
C SER A 118 -16.47 -11.63 -30.70
N ASP A 119 -17.11 -12.22 -31.71
CA ASP A 119 -17.52 -11.51 -32.93
C ASP A 119 -18.26 -10.20 -32.60
N GLY A 120 -17.80 -9.10 -33.20
CA GLY A 120 -18.36 -7.77 -33.00
C GLY A 120 -17.94 -7.05 -31.72
N THR A 121 -17.21 -7.69 -30.81
CA THR A 121 -16.75 -7.04 -29.56
C THR A 121 -15.44 -6.29 -29.79
N ALA A 122 -15.39 -5.02 -29.38
CA ALA A 122 -14.16 -4.23 -29.47
C ALA A 122 -13.09 -4.76 -28.49
N PRO A 123 -11.80 -4.78 -28.88
CA PRO A 123 -10.74 -5.14 -27.95
C PRO A 123 -10.56 -4.07 -26.85
N THR A 124 -10.03 -4.50 -25.69
CA THR A 124 -9.61 -3.58 -24.62
C THR A 124 -8.14 -3.20 -24.83
N ILE A 125 -7.80 -1.91 -24.74
CA ILE A 125 -6.42 -1.44 -24.78
C ILE A 125 -5.85 -1.48 -23.37
N LYS A 126 -4.85 -2.32 -23.12
CA LYS A 126 -4.15 -2.43 -21.84
C LYS A 126 -2.84 -1.67 -21.91
N VAL A 127 -2.58 -0.80 -20.94
CA VAL A 127 -1.34 -0.02 -20.85
C VAL A 127 -0.70 -0.25 -19.50
N GLN A 128 0.55 -0.68 -19.50
CA GLN A 128 1.31 -0.94 -18.28
C GLN A 128 2.78 -0.70 -18.50
N PHE A 129 3.52 -0.41 -17.44
CA PHE A 129 4.97 -0.48 -17.50
C PHE A 129 5.42 -1.93 -17.64
N SER A 130 6.56 -2.12 -18.28
CA SER A 130 7.32 -3.36 -18.18
C SER A 130 7.72 -3.56 -16.72
N ASP A 131 7.27 -4.65 -16.13
CA ASP A 131 7.83 -5.07 -14.86
C ASP A 131 9.25 -5.56 -15.13
N ILE A 132 10.22 -4.85 -14.55
CA ILE A 132 11.66 -5.10 -14.72
C ILE A 132 12.05 -6.51 -14.25
N THR A 133 11.18 -7.15 -13.47
CA THR A 133 11.47 -8.42 -12.78
C THR A 133 10.44 -9.51 -13.00
N ALA A 134 9.30 -9.22 -13.62
CA ALA A 134 8.40 -10.28 -14.06
C ALA A 134 9.05 -11.02 -15.22
N ALA A 135 9.13 -12.34 -15.13
CA ALA A 135 9.14 -13.14 -16.34
C ALA A 135 7.80 -12.83 -17.04
N ASN A 136 7.80 -11.88 -17.97
CA ASN A 136 6.62 -11.48 -18.72
C ASN A 136 6.12 -12.71 -19.49
N LYS A 137 5.24 -13.51 -18.84
CA LYS A 137 4.63 -14.69 -19.43
C LYS A 137 3.70 -14.30 -20.59
N THR A 138 3.30 -13.03 -20.68
CA THR A 138 2.47 -12.51 -21.77
C THR A 138 3.25 -11.47 -22.56
N GLN A 139 3.55 -11.80 -23.80
CA GLN A 139 4.22 -10.88 -24.71
C GLN A 139 3.27 -9.73 -25.13
N PRO A 140 3.71 -8.47 -25.08
CA PRO A 140 2.90 -7.33 -25.48
C PRO A 140 2.74 -7.24 -27.00
N ASP A 141 1.70 -6.56 -27.49
CA ASP A 141 1.60 -6.21 -28.92
C ASP A 141 2.56 -5.09 -29.27
N PHE A 142 2.67 -4.08 -28.40
CA PHE A 142 3.54 -2.93 -28.57
C PHE A 142 4.43 -2.71 -27.35
N VAL A 143 5.67 -2.28 -27.61
CA VAL A 143 6.59 -1.80 -26.59
C VAL A 143 6.96 -0.35 -26.88
N VAL A 144 6.69 0.55 -25.95
CA VAL A 144 7.19 1.94 -25.98
C VAL A 144 8.54 1.96 -25.26
N LYS A 145 9.62 2.22 -26.00
CA LYS A 145 10.99 2.24 -25.50
C LYS A 145 11.31 3.53 -24.75
N GLN A 146 12.40 3.53 -23.98
CA GLN A 146 12.84 4.69 -23.19
C GLN A 146 13.10 5.95 -24.02
N ASP A 147 13.50 5.78 -25.28
CA ASP A 147 13.72 6.86 -26.23
C ASP A 147 12.43 7.38 -26.91
N GLY A 148 11.27 6.79 -26.61
CA GLY A 148 9.98 7.11 -27.22
C GLY A 148 9.71 6.39 -28.56
N SER A 149 10.62 5.51 -29.01
CA SER A 149 10.37 4.65 -30.16
C SER A 149 9.32 3.58 -29.82
N ILE A 150 8.53 3.18 -30.82
CA ILE A 150 7.49 2.15 -30.67
C ILE A 150 7.92 0.93 -31.45
N GLN A 151 7.90 -0.22 -30.80
CA GLN A 151 8.11 -1.53 -31.41
C GLN A 151 6.82 -2.34 -31.38
N MET A 152 6.45 -2.96 -32.50
CA MET A 152 5.35 -3.92 -32.59
C MET A 152 5.90 -5.34 -32.55
N ASN A 153 5.43 -6.15 -31.60
CA ASN A 153 5.74 -7.57 -31.47
C ASN A 153 4.58 -8.45 -31.99
N ASN A 154 3.34 -7.96 -31.95
CA ASN A 154 2.19 -8.64 -32.56
C ASN A 154 1.27 -7.60 -33.20
N ASN A 155 0.69 -7.94 -34.35
CA ASN A 155 -0.23 -7.03 -35.05
C ASN A 155 -1.67 -7.30 -34.57
N PRO A 156 -2.29 -6.37 -33.82
CA PRO A 156 -3.64 -6.56 -33.29
C PRO A 156 -4.71 -6.62 -34.39
N GLU A 157 -4.51 -5.92 -35.52
CA GLU A 157 -5.45 -5.90 -36.65
C GLU A 157 -5.53 -7.25 -37.38
N LYS A 158 -4.49 -8.10 -37.23
CA LYS A 158 -4.46 -9.45 -37.82
C LYS A 158 -4.81 -10.55 -36.82
N SER A 159 -4.48 -10.35 -35.55
CA SER A 159 -4.61 -11.40 -34.53
C SER A 159 -6.02 -11.50 -33.95
N GLY A 160 -6.81 -10.42 -33.96
CA GLY A 160 -8.21 -10.41 -33.48
C GLY A 160 -8.34 -10.71 -31.98
N GLN A 161 -7.29 -10.39 -31.22
CA GLN A 161 -7.23 -10.67 -29.79
C GLN A 161 -8.19 -9.79 -29.00
N LYS A 162 -8.65 -10.29 -27.85
CA LYS A 162 -9.54 -9.56 -26.92
C LYS A 162 -8.87 -8.32 -26.34
N ASP A 163 -7.54 -8.36 -26.17
CA ASP A 163 -6.76 -7.30 -25.56
C ASP A 163 -5.65 -6.85 -26.51
N ILE A 164 -5.46 -5.53 -26.64
CA ILE A 164 -4.28 -4.92 -27.25
C ILE A 164 -3.39 -4.45 -26.11
N VAL A 165 -2.22 -5.06 -25.94
CA VAL A 165 -1.32 -4.80 -24.81
C VAL A 165 -0.16 -3.91 -25.24
N ILE A 166 -0.10 -2.73 -24.62
CA ILE A 166 0.99 -1.76 -24.72
C ILE A 166 1.83 -1.87 -23.44
N GLU A 167 3.10 -2.19 -23.61
CA GLU A 167 4.07 -2.21 -22.54
C GLU A 167 5.03 -1.03 -22.66
N VAL A 168 5.25 -0.30 -21.56
CA VAL A 168 6.16 0.84 -21.51
C VAL A 168 7.45 0.39 -20.87
N GLU A 169 8.55 0.41 -21.61
CA GLU A 169 9.86 0.04 -21.10
C GLU A 169 10.26 0.93 -19.91
N ARG A 170 10.73 0.29 -18.85
CA ARG A 170 10.95 0.95 -17.56
C ARG A 170 12.40 0.82 -17.10
N GLN A 171 12.97 1.91 -16.58
CA GLN A 171 14.22 1.88 -15.82
C GLN A 171 13.98 1.50 -14.36
N ASN A 172 14.96 0.87 -13.71
CA ASN A 172 14.84 0.51 -12.29
C ASN A 172 14.57 1.76 -11.43
N GLY A 173 13.52 1.73 -10.62
CA GLY A 173 13.07 2.86 -9.82
C GLY A 173 12.30 3.94 -10.59
N GLN A 174 12.04 3.78 -11.89
CA GLN A 174 11.25 4.74 -12.67
C GLN A 174 9.77 4.64 -12.31
N LEU A 175 9.20 5.75 -11.84
CA LEU A 175 7.80 5.86 -11.45
C LEU A 175 6.95 6.58 -12.50
N MET A 176 7.56 7.52 -13.23
CA MET A 176 6.92 8.31 -14.27
C MET A 176 7.59 8.03 -15.62
N PRO A 177 6.85 7.93 -16.73
CA PRO A 177 7.46 7.90 -18.06
C PRO A 177 8.24 9.20 -18.30
N SER A 178 9.32 9.14 -19.08
CA SER A 178 9.97 10.36 -19.57
C SER A 178 9.00 11.16 -20.46
N GLU A 179 9.27 12.45 -20.72
CA GLU A 179 8.42 13.25 -21.63
C GLU A 179 8.29 12.62 -23.03
N THR A 180 9.38 12.04 -23.54
CA THR A 180 9.39 11.34 -24.83
C THR A 180 8.57 10.06 -24.79
N GLN A 181 8.65 9.29 -23.70
CA GLN A 181 7.79 8.13 -23.48
C GLN A 181 6.33 8.51 -23.34
N GLN A 182 6.00 9.51 -22.52
CA GLN A 182 4.63 9.99 -22.31
C GLN A 182 3.99 10.40 -23.63
N LYS A 183 4.70 11.19 -24.45
CA LYS A 183 4.25 11.55 -25.78
C LYS A 183 4.02 10.33 -26.67
N ALA A 184 4.95 9.36 -26.63
CA ALA A 184 4.83 8.16 -27.43
C ALA A 184 3.64 7.28 -27.03
N ILE A 185 3.37 7.15 -25.73
CA ILE A 185 2.22 6.45 -25.14
C ILE A 185 0.93 7.10 -25.61
N ASP A 186 0.80 8.42 -25.44
CA ASP A 186 -0.40 9.16 -25.81
C ASP A 186 -0.67 9.10 -27.32
N ASP A 187 0.36 9.28 -28.15
CA ASP A 187 0.24 9.21 -29.61
C ASP A 187 -0.13 7.78 -30.06
N LEU A 188 0.44 6.74 -29.44
CA LEU A 188 0.10 5.35 -29.75
C LEU A 188 -1.33 5.01 -29.33
N TYR A 189 -1.75 5.44 -28.13
CA TYR A 189 -3.11 5.23 -27.66
C TYR A 189 -4.12 5.90 -28.58
N LYS A 190 -3.92 7.17 -28.96
CA LYS A 190 -4.80 7.89 -29.91
C LYS A 190 -4.91 7.18 -31.24
N PHE A 191 -3.78 6.68 -31.75
CA PHE A 191 -3.76 5.91 -32.99
C PHE A 191 -4.59 4.63 -32.86
N LEU A 192 -4.37 3.83 -31.82
CA LEU A 192 -5.09 2.57 -31.61
C LEU A 192 -6.58 2.78 -31.34
N ASP A 193 -6.95 3.77 -30.54
CA ASP A 193 -8.34 4.15 -30.29
C ASP A 193 -9.07 4.46 -31.60
N ALA A 194 -8.46 5.28 -32.47
CA ALA A 194 -9.05 5.61 -33.76
C ALA A 194 -9.17 4.40 -34.69
N ARG A 195 -8.17 3.49 -34.69
CA ARG A 195 -8.22 2.25 -35.48
C ARG A 195 -9.33 1.32 -35.01
N VAL A 196 -9.46 1.11 -33.69
CA VAL A 196 -10.53 0.28 -33.12
C VAL A 196 -11.91 0.86 -33.44
N LYS A 197 -12.08 2.18 -33.35
CA LYS A 197 -13.35 2.84 -33.70
C LYS A 197 -13.71 2.76 -35.18
N ALA A 198 -12.71 2.76 -36.06
CA ALA A 198 -12.94 2.61 -37.50
C ALA A 198 -13.53 1.23 -37.84
N ASP A 199 -13.10 0.19 -37.11
CA ASP A 199 -13.47 -1.20 -37.37
C ASP A 199 -14.61 -1.70 -36.46
N ASN A 200 -14.98 -0.94 -35.41
CA ASN A 200 -16.03 -1.31 -34.46
C ASN A 200 -17.06 -0.17 -34.21
N PRO A 201 -18.31 -0.31 -34.72
CA PRO A 201 -19.36 0.70 -34.55
C PRO A 201 -19.80 0.96 -33.11
N GLU A 202 -19.67 -0.01 -32.21
CA GLU A 202 -20.01 0.15 -30.80
C GLU A 202 -18.96 1.01 -30.10
N ALA A 203 -17.68 0.70 -30.29
CA ALA A 203 -16.58 1.52 -29.79
C ALA A 203 -16.60 2.96 -30.34
N ALA A 204 -17.02 3.15 -31.59
CA ALA A 204 -17.19 4.49 -32.17
C ALA A 204 -18.23 5.33 -31.44
N LYS A 205 -19.30 4.70 -30.91
CA LYS A 205 -20.37 5.37 -30.16
C LYS A 205 -20.03 5.53 -28.68
N ALA A 206 -19.51 4.47 -28.07
CA ALA A 206 -19.41 4.33 -26.63
C ALA A 206 -18.01 4.70 -26.09
N GLY A 207 -16.99 4.67 -26.95
CA GLY A 207 -15.57 4.77 -26.57
C GLY A 207 -14.90 3.40 -26.55
N VAL A 208 -13.57 3.37 -26.69
CA VAL A 208 -12.76 2.15 -26.56
C VAL A 208 -12.48 1.89 -25.08
N LYS A 209 -12.53 0.63 -24.66
CA LYS A 209 -12.17 0.24 -23.29
C LYS A 209 -10.67 0.35 -23.07
N ILE A 210 -10.27 1.00 -21.97
CA ILE A 210 -8.88 1.11 -21.52
C ILE A 210 -8.70 0.43 -20.14
N ASP A 211 -7.63 -0.34 -20.00
CA ASP A 211 -7.12 -0.87 -18.73
C ASP A 211 -5.73 -0.27 -18.51
N ASP A 212 -5.67 0.78 -17.70
CA ASP A 212 -4.44 1.52 -17.40
C ASP A 212 -4.32 1.72 -15.88
N PRO A 213 -3.94 0.67 -15.14
CA PRO A 213 -3.96 0.70 -13.68
C PRO A 213 -2.92 1.64 -13.07
N GLN A 214 -1.93 2.07 -13.86
CA GLN A 214 -0.81 2.92 -13.46
C GLN A 214 -0.92 4.36 -13.99
N ASP A 215 -2.00 4.68 -14.71
CA ASP A 215 -2.30 6.00 -15.28
C ASP A 215 -1.14 6.53 -16.14
N LEU A 216 -0.74 5.72 -17.12
CA LEU A 216 0.33 6.00 -18.07
C LEU A 216 -0.16 6.77 -19.28
N VAL A 217 -1.44 6.64 -19.65
CA VAL A 217 -2.07 7.50 -20.64
C VAL A 217 -2.49 8.79 -19.96
N SER A 218 -2.24 9.94 -20.60
CA SER A 218 -2.63 11.23 -20.02
C SER A 218 -4.15 11.38 -19.93
N LYS A 219 -4.62 12.04 -18.86
CA LYS A 219 -6.06 12.31 -18.66
C LYS A 219 -6.64 13.09 -19.83
N GLU A 220 -5.88 14.05 -20.38
CA GLU A 220 -6.26 14.84 -21.54
C GLU A 220 -6.50 13.96 -22.77
N THR A 221 -5.62 12.96 -22.98
CA THR A 221 -5.72 12.03 -24.11
C THR A 221 -6.94 11.13 -23.99
N GLU A 222 -7.22 10.61 -22.80
CA GLU A 222 -8.36 9.73 -22.55
C GLU A 222 -9.70 10.46 -22.66
N GLN A 223 -9.76 11.68 -22.11
CA GLN A 223 -10.94 12.54 -22.23
C GLN A 223 -11.22 12.89 -23.69
N ALA A 224 -10.18 13.26 -24.45
CA ALA A 224 -10.31 13.51 -25.88
C ALA A 224 -10.79 12.27 -26.66
N ALA A 225 -10.33 11.08 -26.25
CA ALA A 225 -10.74 9.80 -26.83
C ALA A 225 -12.12 9.32 -26.34
N LYS A 226 -12.73 9.95 -25.33
CA LYS A 226 -13.92 9.43 -24.62
C LYS A 226 -13.70 7.97 -24.19
N ALA A 227 -12.52 7.67 -23.66
CA ALA A 227 -12.14 6.33 -23.26
C ALA A 227 -13.11 5.78 -22.21
N GLN A 228 -13.49 4.52 -22.34
CA GLN A 228 -14.23 3.81 -21.30
C GLN A 228 -13.23 3.13 -20.39
N SER A 229 -13.17 3.47 -19.11
CA SER A 229 -12.41 2.63 -18.18
C SER A 229 -13.05 1.24 -18.16
N SER A 230 -12.23 0.20 -18.39
CA SER A 230 -12.66 -1.19 -18.30
C SER A 230 -13.12 -1.55 -16.88
N ASP A 231 -13.65 -2.75 -16.68
CA ASP A 231 -14.22 -3.25 -15.41
C ASP A 231 -13.24 -3.28 -14.21
N SER A 232 -12.03 -2.74 -14.37
CA SER A 232 -11.20 -2.19 -13.29
C SER A 232 -11.45 -0.69 -13.23
N PRO A 233 -12.35 -0.19 -12.36
CA PRO A 233 -12.58 1.24 -12.28
C PRO A 233 -11.23 1.93 -12.01
N ARG A 234 -10.94 3.01 -12.74
CA ARG A 234 -10.02 4.07 -12.26
C ARG A 234 -10.58 4.80 -11.06
N GLN A 235 -11.33 4.09 -10.25
CA GLN A 235 -12.08 4.61 -9.16
C GLN A 235 -11.73 3.69 -8.02
N SER A 236 -11.15 4.31 -7.01
CA SER A 236 -11.17 3.84 -5.66
C SER A 236 -12.61 3.51 -5.32
N PRO A 237 -12.83 2.65 -4.32
CA PRO A 237 -14.18 2.28 -3.90
C PRO A 237 -15.06 3.51 -3.84
N ALA A 238 -16.28 3.45 -4.40
CA ALA A 238 -17.11 4.64 -4.67
C ALA A 238 -17.31 5.56 -3.45
N ASP A 239 -17.20 4.99 -2.24
CA ASP A 239 -17.27 5.67 -0.95
C ASP A 239 -16.01 6.50 -0.61
N LEU A 240 -14.93 6.36 -1.39
CA LEU A 240 -13.66 7.04 -1.22
C LEU A 240 -13.61 8.26 -2.15
N GLY A 241 -13.52 9.45 -1.57
CA GLY A 241 -13.52 10.71 -2.32
C GLY A 241 -12.30 10.89 -3.24
N PRO A 242 -12.27 11.95 -4.06
CA PRO A 242 -11.27 12.15 -5.13
C PRO A 242 -9.80 12.09 -4.68
N ALA A 243 -9.48 12.54 -3.46
CA ALA A 243 -8.12 12.50 -2.92
C ALA A 243 -7.60 11.07 -2.73
N ALA A 244 -8.48 10.13 -2.33
CA ALA A 244 -8.12 8.72 -2.19
C ALA A 244 -7.82 8.10 -3.56
N GLU A 245 -8.57 8.49 -4.58
CA GLU A 245 -8.30 8.03 -5.94
C GLU A 245 -6.97 8.55 -6.45
N GLU A 246 -6.73 9.84 -6.35
CA GLU A 246 -5.46 10.41 -6.81
C GLU A 246 -4.25 9.79 -6.10
N GLN A 247 -4.34 9.55 -4.79
CA GLN A 247 -3.27 8.89 -4.06
C GLN A 247 -3.13 7.42 -4.46
N THR A 248 -4.24 6.70 -4.71
CA THR A 248 -4.22 5.32 -5.21
C THR A 248 -3.49 5.24 -6.55
N GLN A 249 -3.82 6.14 -7.48
CA GLN A 249 -3.15 6.29 -8.77
C GLN A 249 -1.64 6.50 -8.59
N ARG A 250 -1.25 7.47 -7.76
CA ARG A 250 0.17 7.77 -7.48
C ARG A 250 0.93 6.59 -6.90
N MET A 251 0.32 5.82 -6.00
CA MET A 251 0.96 4.66 -5.38
C MET A 251 1.06 3.45 -6.32
N ASN A 252 0.11 3.28 -7.23
CA ASN A 252 0.16 2.20 -8.22
C ASN A 252 1.28 2.39 -9.26
N ARG A 253 1.84 3.60 -9.39
CA ARG A 253 3.04 3.86 -10.21
C ARG A 253 4.27 3.10 -9.73
N PHE A 254 4.33 2.70 -8.47
CA PHE A 254 5.44 1.91 -7.91
C PHE A 254 5.37 0.42 -8.28
N ARG A 255 4.21 -0.08 -8.71
CA ARG A 255 4.06 -1.48 -9.09
C ARG A 255 4.97 -1.83 -10.28
N GLY A 256 5.77 -2.88 -10.16
CA GLY A 256 6.75 -3.31 -11.17
C GLY A 256 7.98 -2.39 -11.26
N SER A 257 8.20 -1.47 -10.31
CA SER A 257 9.35 -0.54 -10.38
C SER A 257 10.64 -1.14 -9.84
N GLY A 258 10.59 -2.37 -9.31
CA GLY A 258 11.70 -2.99 -8.60
C GLY A 258 12.01 -2.24 -7.30
N ASN A 259 13.17 -1.59 -7.26
CA ASN A 259 13.60 -0.76 -6.15
C ASN A 259 14.04 0.62 -6.62
N GLY A 260 13.98 1.59 -5.71
CA GLY A 260 14.43 2.93 -5.99
C GLY A 260 14.68 3.74 -4.73
N GLN A 261 15.05 4.99 -4.94
CA GLN A 261 15.23 5.95 -3.87
C GLN A 261 14.59 7.25 -4.32
N MET A 262 13.97 7.93 -3.36
CA MET A 262 13.43 9.27 -3.55
C MET A 262 14.05 10.18 -2.47
N SER A 263 14.11 11.47 -2.74
CA SER A 263 14.53 12.44 -1.74
C SER A 263 13.55 12.43 -0.55
N ARG A 264 14.01 12.92 0.61
CA ARG A 264 13.12 13.07 1.78
C ARG A 264 11.93 13.97 1.48
N GLN A 265 12.14 15.01 0.68
CA GLN A 265 11.09 15.93 0.26
C GLN A 265 10.04 15.22 -0.61
N GLU A 266 10.48 14.51 -1.66
CA GLU A 266 9.59 13.72 -2.51
C GLU A 266 8.77 12.71 -1.69
N ALA A 267 9.39 12.05 -0.71
CA ALA A 267 8.69 11.14 0.18
C ALA A 267 7.65 11.86 1.06
N ASN A 268 7.98 13.05 1.58
CA ASN A 268 7.07 13.84 2.39
C ASN A 268 5.87 14.35 1.58
N ASP A 269 6.04 14.64 0.29
CA ASP A 269 4.97 15.14 -0.59
C ASP A 269 3.82 14.14 -0.77
N TYR A 270 4.00 12.87 -0.40
CA TYR A 270 2.93 11.86 -0.39
C TYR A 270 2.00 11.96 0.82
N PHE A 271 2.35 12.72 1.85
CA PHE A 271 1.64 12.73 3.13
C PHE A 271 1.38 14.17 3.59
N PRO A 272 0.16 14.49 4.07
CA PRO A 272 -0.10 15.80 4.63
C PRO A 272 0.73 16.04 5.90
N GLU A 273 1.08 17.30 6.14
CA GLU A 273 1.86 17.68 7.32
C GLU A 273 1.16 17.25 8.63
N ARG A 274 1.97 16.84 9.60
CA ARG A 274 1.54 16.53 10.95
C ARG A 274 2.06 17.60 11.91
N THR A 275 1.17 18.49 12.36
CA THR A 275 1.49 19.60 13.28
C THR A 275 1.33 19.25 14.76
N VAL A 276 0.82 18.05 15.08
CA VAL A 276 0.74 17.51 16.44
C VAL A 276 1.89 16.53 16.66
N PRO A 277 2.74 16.72 17.67
CA PRO A 277 3.81 15.78 17.98
C PRO A 277 3.31 14.35 18.17
N ARG A 278 4.22 13.38 18.02
CA ARG A 278 3.93 11.98 18.32
C ARG A 278 3.46 11.81 19.76
N GLN A 279 2.44 10.97 19.94
CA GLN A 279 1.95 10.61 21.26
C GLN A 279 3.01 9.80 22.00
N LYS A 280 3.00 9.86 23.33
CA LYS A 280 3.87 9.02 24.15
C LYS A 280 3.59 7.55 23.82
N ASN A 281 4.63 6.78 23.51
CA ASN A 281 4.58 5.37 23.08
C ASN A 281 4.02 5.11 21.67
N GLU A 282 3.79 6.14 20.86
CA GLU A 282 3.47 5.96 19.44
C GLU A 282 4.72 5.51 18.68
N ASN A 283 4.71 4.27 18.19
CA ASN A 283 5.80 3.73 17.39
C ASN A 283 5.67 4.07 15.89
N ASP A 284 6.69 3.69 15.12
CA ASP A 284 6.76 4.00 13.70
C ASP A 284 5.66 3.32 12.88
N ASN A 285 5.18 2.13 13.28
CA ASN A 285 4.10 1.42 12.59
C ASN A 285 2.77 2.17 12.71
N ILE A 286 2.40 2.59 13.93
CA ILE A 286 1.18 3.39 14.17
C ILE A 286 1.31 4.75 13.45
N ALA A 287 2.46 5.41 13.56
CA ALA A 287 2.70 6.70 12.90
C ALA A 287 2.65 6.59 11.37
N ALA A 288 3.22 5.52 10.79
CA ALA A 288 3.18 5.26 9.36
C ALA A 288 1.77 4.93 8.88
N MET A 289 0.98 4.20 9.67
CA MET A 289 -0.40 3.91 9.35
C MET A 289 -1.26 5.18 9.36
N LYS A 290 -1.06 6.06 10.35
CA LYS A 290 -1.69 7.39 10.36
C LYS A 290 -1.34 8.22 9.14
N ASP A 291 -0.05 8.29 8.78
CA ASP A 291 0.38 8.98 7.58
C ASP A 291 -0.25 8.39 6.32
N THR A 292 -0.30 7.06 6.22
CA THR A 292 -0.96 6.35 5.13
C THR A 292 -2.42 6.78 4.99
N VAL A 293 -3.23 6.66 6.04
CA VAL A 293 -4.64 7.07 6.03
C VAL A 293 -4.79 8.55 5.66
N ALA A 294 -3.94 9.41 6.23
CA ALA A 294 -3.96 10.84 5.94
C ALA A 294 -3.59 11.15 4.48
N GLY A 295 -2.66 10.39 3.90
CA GLY A 295 -2.27 10.48 2.48
C GLY A 295 -3.42 10.20 1.51
N PHE A 296 -4.34 9.29 1.87
CA PHE A 296 -5.54 9.01 1.07
C PHE A 296 -6.71 9.95 1.36
N THR A 297 -6.55 10.90 2.28
CA THR A 297 -7.68 11.68 2.78
C THR A 297 -7.49 13.17 2.62
N SER A 298 -6.43 13.72 3.17
CA SER A 298 -6.22 15.17 3.25
C SER A 298 -4.90 15.60 2.61
N LYS A 299 -4.33 14.78 1.73
CA LYS A 299 -3.16 15.17 0.93
C LYS A 299 -3.54 16.36 0.05
N GLY A 300 -2.65 17.36 -0.02
CA GLY A 300 -2.89 18.60 -0.75
C GLY A 300 -3.80 19.60 -0.02
N ALA A 301 -4.39 19.24 1.12
CA ALA A 301 -5.13 20.20 1.93
C ALA A 301 -4.15 21.13 2.68
N GLU A 302 -4.33 22.45 2.51
CA GLU A 302 -3.56 23.46 3.26
C GLU A 302 -3.71 23.32 4.78
N ARG A 303 -4.89 22.85 5.21
CA ARG A 303 -5.27 22.68 6.61
C ARG A 303 -5.79 21.25 6.84
N PRO A 304 -4.89 20.26 6.98
CA PRO A 304 -5.27 18.85 7.05
C PRO A 304 -6.25 18.55 8.19
N TYR A 305 -6.06 19.14 9.37
CA TYR A 305 -6.91 18.88 10.54
C TYR A 305 -8.30 19.50 10.43
N GLU A 306 -8.51 20.46 9.53
CA GLU A 306 -9.79 21.10 9.28
C GLU A 306 -10.42 20.64 7.96
N HIS A 307 -9.82 19.64 7.30
CA HIS A 307 -10.30 19.12 6.04
C HIS A 307 -11.68 18.47 6.18
N VAL A 308 -12.55 18.69 5.20
CA VAL A 308 -13.90 18.11 5.12
C VAL A 308 -14.04 17.46 3.76
N VAL A 309 -14.50 16.22 3.75
CA VAL A 309 -14.73 15.44 2.53
C VAL A 309 -16.09 14.77 2.58
N HIS A 310 -16.85 14.84 1.48
CA HIS A 310 -18.12 14.13 1.36
C HIS A 310 -17.85 12.65 1.04
N ARG A 311 -18.56 11.73 1.71
CA ARG A 311 -18.40 10.28 1.64
C ARG A 311 -19.68 9.58 1.15
N GLY A 312 -20.44 10.24 0.27
CA GLY A 312 -21.71 9.71 -0.24
C GLY A 312 -22.73 9.52 0.87
N GLU A 313 -23.34 8.34 0.93
CA GLU A 313 -24.36 7.99 1.93
C GLU A 313 -23.85 8.01 3.38
N ARG A 314 -22.52 8.03 3.57
CA ARG A 314 -21.87 8.03 4.89
C ARG A 314 -21.70 9.42 5.48
N GLY A 315 -22.16 10.43 4.75
CA GLY A 315 -22.12 11.83 5.13
C GLY A 315 -20.73 12.45 5.03
N TRP A 316 -20.37 13.28 6.01
CA TRP A 316 -19.11 14.01 6.01
C TRP A 316 -18.01 13.25 6.77
N GLY A 317 -16.86 13.09 6.13
CA GLY A 317 -15.60 12.75 6.77
C GLY A 317 -14.84 14.02 7.18
N VAL A 318 -14.27 14.03 8.39
CA VAL A 318 -13.61 15.21 8.95
C VAL A 318 -12.16 14.98 9.36
N GLY A 319 -11.38 16.05 9.23
CA GLY A 319 -10.01 16.16 9.72
C GLY A 319 -8.98 15.43 8.88
N ARG A 320 -7.76 15.32 9.44
CA ARG A 320 -6.57 14.78 8.74
C ARG A 320 -6.79 13.35 8.26
N TYR A 321 -7.65 12.61 8.96
CA TYR A 321 -7.96 11.21 8.71
C TYR A 321 -9.33 10.99 8.06
N GLY A 322 -10.10 12.07 7.82
CA GLY A 322 -11.45 12.04 7.24
C GLY A 322 -12.38 11.05 7.92
N MET A 323 -12.39 11.06 9.25
CA MET A 323 -13.23 10.17 10.06
C MET A 323 -14.71 10.48 9.79
N THR A 324 -15.46 9.44 9.45
CA THR A 324 -16.92 9.51 9.28
C THR A 324 -17.63 9.49 10.64
N TYR A 325 -18.95 9.73 10.63
CA TYR A 325 -19.79 9.53 11.82
C TYR A 325 -19.59 8.15 12.44
N ASP A 326 -19.51 7.09 11.63
CA ASP A 326 -19.34 5.72 12.14
C ASP A 326 -18.01 5.57 12.90
N ASN A 327 -16.91 6.09 12.36
CA ASN A 327 -15.62 6.08 13.05
C ASN A 327 -15.73 6.83 14.39
N PHE A 328 -16.39 7.99 14.38
CA PHE A 328 -16.51 8.87 15.53
C PHE A 328 -17.38 8.26 16.64
N ALA A 329 -18.58 7.79 16.29
CA ALA A 329 -19.54 7.20 17.21
C ALA A 329 -18.98 5.92 17.85
N ASN A 330 -18.27 5.09 17.08
CA ASN A 330 -17.58 3.91 17.61
C ASN A 330 -16.45 4.29 18.55
N TRP A 331 -15.65 5.30 18.22
CA TRP A 331 -14.60 5.79 19.12
C TRP A 331 -15.19 6.32 20.42
N LEU A 332 -16.19 7.22 20.35
CA LEU A 332 -16.87 7.77 21.54
C LEU A 332 -17.45 6.67 22.44
N SER A 333 -18.06 5.64 21.85
CA SER A 333 -18.65 4.53 22.62
C SER A 333 -17.61 3.81 23.49
N ASN A 334 -16.37 3.72 23.00
CA ASN A 334 -15.26 3.04 23.67
C ASN A 334 -14.28 4.01 24.37
N LEU A 335 -14.51 5.31 24.27
CA LEU A 335 -13.64 6.34 24.83
C LEU A 335 -13.63 6.26 26.36
N ASP A 336 -12.43 6.11 26.92
CA ASP A 336 -12.15 6.29 28.35
C ASP A 336 -12.18 7.80 28.68
N ILE A 337 -13.23 8.20 29.41
CA ILE A 337 -13.42 9.59 29.81
C ILE A 337 -12.43 9.97 30.92
N ASP A 338 -12.14 9.07 31.86
CA ASP A 338 -11.27 9.36 33.00
C ASP A 338 -9.81 9.53 32.52
N GLY A 339 -9.38 8.69 31.58
CA GLY A 339 -8.09 8.85 30.90
C GLY A 339 -8.00 10.15 30.10
N LEU A 340 -9.09 10.59 29.47
CA LEU A 340 -9.14 11.87 28.76
C LEU A 340 -9.12 13.07 29.71
N GLU A 341 -9.81 13.00 30.86
CA GLU A 341 -9.75 14.02 31.92
C GLU A 341 -8.32 14.16 32.46
N GLU A 342 -7.58 13.05 32.58
CA GLU A 342 -6.17 13.07 32.98
C GLU A 342 -5.25 13.70 31.91
N LEU A 343 -5.47 13.39 30.62
CA LEU A 343 -4.73 14.05 29.53
C LEU A 343 -5.02 15.56 29.48
N GLU A 344 -6.25 15.96 29.77
CA GLU A 344 -6.64 17.37 29.88
C GLU A 344 -5.92 18.04 31.06
N ARG A 345 -5.88 17.39 32.23
CA ARG A 345 -5.15 17.88 33.41
C ARG A 345 -3.65 18.02 33.16
N GLN A 346 -3.08 17.14 32.32
CA GLN A 346 -1.68 17.21 31.88
C GLN A 346 -1.42 18.27 30.78
N GLY A 347 -2.46 18.97 30.30
CA GLY A 347 -2.35 19.96 29.23
C GLY A 347 -2.04 19.36 27.86
N LYS A 348 -2.25 18.05 27.68
CA LYS A 348 -2.01 17.35 26.40
C LYS A 348 -3.18 17.43 25.43
N VAL A 349 -4.37 17.78 25.93
CA VAL A 349 -5.53 18.16 25.14
C VAL A 349 -6.09 19.49 25.67
N PRO A 350 -6.82 20.26 24.84
CA PRO A 350 -7.41 21.53 25.28
C PRO A 350 -8.36 21.38 26.47
N LYS A 351 -8.44 22.41 27.32
CA LYS A 351 -9.39 22.45 28.45
C LYS A 351 -10.84 22.35 27.95
N GLY A 352 -11.66 21.58 28.63
CA GLY A 352 -13.06 21.28 28.31
C GLY A 352 -13.25 20.12 27.32
N THR A 353 -12.17 19.51 26.83
CA THR A 353 -12.24 18.40 25.85
C THR A 353 -12.94 17.18 26.46
N ALA A 354 -12.59 16.79 27.68
CA ALA A 354 -13.16 15.59 28.30
C ALA A 354 -14.66 15.73 28.56
N ALA A 355 -15.08 16.88 29.10
CA ALA A 355 -16.49 17.19 29.31
C ALA A 355 -17.30 17.16 28.01
N LYS A 356 -16.74 17.72 26.93
CA LYS A 356 -17.37 17.72 25.60
C LYS A 356 -17.51 16.31 25.04
N MET A 357 -16.45 15.51 25.08
CA MET A 357 -16.49 14.12 24.61
C MET A 357 -17.44 13.26 25.43
N LYS A 358 -17.54 13.49 26.74
CA LYS A 358 -18.53 12.85 27.62
C LYS A 358 -19.97 13.16 27.18
N ALA A 359 -20.25 14.44 26.88
CA ALA A 359 -21.57 14.85 26.39
C ALA A 359 -21.89 14.23 25.02
N MET A 360 -20.94 14.25 24.08
CA MET A 360 -21.11 13.62 22.77
C MET A 360 -21.31 12.10 22.89
N LYS A 361 -20.55 11.42 23.74
CA LYS A 361 -20.74 9.99 24.05
C LYS A 361 -22.14 9.69 24.56
N ALA A 362 -22.66 10.52 25.48
CA ALA A 362 -24.03 10.38 25.96
C ALA A 362 -25.07 10.60 24.85
N SER A 363 -24.85 11.55 23.94
CA SER A 363 -25.74 11.79 22.79
C SER A 363 -25.79 10.59 21.83
N VAL A 364 -24.64 9.93 21.58
CA VAL A 364 -24.57 8.71 20.76
C VAL A 364 -25.34 7.57 21.42
N ALA A 365 -25.17 7.37 22.73
CA ALA A 365 -25.92 6.36 23.48
C ALA A 365 -27.43 6.60 23.43
N LYS A 366 -27.86 7.85 23.64
CA LYS A 366 -29.27 8.25 23.59
C LYS A 366 -29.88 8.04 22.19
N ALA A 367 -29.18 8.47 21.13
CA ALA A 367 -29.64 8.27 19.76
C ALA A 367 -29.74 6.79 19.38
N LYS A 368 -28.82 5.95 19.89
CA LYS A 368 -28.88 4.49 19.70
C LYS A 368 -30.08 3.86 20.39
N GLU A 369 -30.45 4.34 21.57
CA GLU A 369 -31.61 3.87 22.33
C GLU A 369 -32.94 4.34 21.70
N SER A 370 -33.01 5.60 21.28
CA SER A 370 -34.24 6.19 20.74
C SER A 370 -34.46 5.91 19.24
N GLY A 371 -33.39 5.56 18.51
CA GLY A 371 -33.37 5.44 17.06
C GLY A 371 -33.49 6.78 16.32
N LYS A 372 -33.31 7.92 17.00
CA LYS A 372 -33.52 9.27 16.43
C LYS A 372 -32.22 10.04 16.32
N ASP A 373 -31.90 10.47 15.10
CA ASP A 373 -30.71 11.30 14.84
C ASP A 373 -30.79 12.68 15.50
N SER A 374 -31.99 13.20 15.76
CA SER A 374 -32.19 14.46 16.49
C SER A 374 -31.67 14.44 17.94
N ASP A 375 -31.37 13.26 18.50
CA ASP A 375 -30.79 13.11 19.84
C ASP A 375 -29.25 13.18 19.85
N LEU A 376 -28.61 13.14 18.68
CA LEU A 376 -27.15 13.30 18.56
C LEU A 376 -26.74 14.74 18.87
N ASP A 377 -25.49 14.94 19.26
CA ASP A 377 -24.88 16.28 19.28
C ASP A 377 -24.97 16.94 17.88
N PRO A 378 -25.24 18.25 17.77
CA PRO A 378 -25.41 18.92 16.48
C PRO A 378 -24.24 18.71 15.49
N PHE A 379 -23.01 18.58 15.99
CA PHE A 379 -21.86 18.27 15.15
C PHE A 379 -21.99 16.87 14.53
N LEU A 380 -22.35 15.88 15.34
CA LEU A 380 -22.55 14.49 14.90
C LEU A 380 -23.75 14.34 13.97
N GLN A 381 -24.82 15.12 14.21
CA GLN A 381 -25.97 15.19 13.29
C GLN A 381 -25.53 15.66 11.91
N LYS A 382 -24.78 16.77 11.84
CA LYS A 382 -24.26 17.27 10.56
C LYS A 382 -23.35 16.25 9.88
N MET A 383 -22.42 15.64 10.63
CA MET A 383 -21.54 14.59 10.10
C MET A 383 -22.33 13.46 9.45
N LYS A 384 -23.33 12.93 10.16
CA LYS A 384 -24.14 11.81 9.68
C LYS A 384 -25.05 12.18 8.52
N ALA A 385 -25.69 13.35 8.59
CA ALA A 385 -26.66 13.81 7.59
C ALA A 385 -26.00 14.06 6.22
N GLY A 386 -24.75 14.54 6.20
CA GLY A 386 -24.03 14.70 4.94
C GLY A 386 -24.62 15.76 4.01
N ASP A 387 -25.45 16.69 4.50
CA ASP A 387 -26.17 17.65 3.67
C ASP A 387 -25.18 18.57 2.91
N PRO A 388 -25.12 18.51 1.56
CA PRO A 388 -24.25 19.37 0.76
C PRO A 388 -24.57 20.86 0.91
N ASN A 389 -25.80 21.22 1.30
CA ASN A 389 -26.21 22.62 1.50
C ASN A 389 -25.87 23.16 2.89
N ASN A 390 -25.45 22.28 3.81
CA ASN A 390 -25.03 22.64 5.16
C ASN A 390 -23.75 21.88 5.54
N PRO A 391 -22.65 22.11 4.80
CA PRO A 391 -21.41 21.40 5.04
C PRO A 391 -20.81 21.72 6.41
N LEU A 392 -20.03 20.79 6.93
CA LEU A 392 -19.18 21.05 8.10
C LEU A 392 -18.13 22.11 7.74
N THR A 393 -17.85 22.98 8.71
CA THR A 393 -16.87 24.05 8.56
C THR A 393 -15.61 23.75 9.38
N ALA A 394 -14.51 24.43 9.04
CA ALA A 394 -13.30 24.41 9.85
C ALA A 394 -13.54 24.83 11.32
N LYS A 395 -14.52 25.72 11.56
CA LYS A 395 -14.92 26.11 12.90
C LYS A 395 -15.62 24.96 13.63
N ASP A 396 -16.55 24.27 12.96
CA ASP A 396 -17.22 23.10 13.54
C ASP A 396 -16.20 22.04 13.97
N ILE A 397 -15.17 21.79 13.15
CA ILE A 397 -14.10 20.85 13.49
C ILE A 397 -13.24 21.36 14.65
N ASN A 398 -12.78 22.61 14.62
CA ASN A 398 -11.94 23.14 15.70
C ASN A 398 -12.66 23.17 17.04
N ASP A 399 -13.96 23.48 17.04
CA ASP A 399 -14.76 23.50 18.25
C ASP A 399 -15.03 22.10 18.79
N ASN A 400 -15.21 21.09 17.94
CA ASN A 400 -15.72 19.79 18.36
C ASN A 400 -14.68 18.66 18.32
N PHE A 401 -13.70 18.77 17.44
CA PHE A 401 -12.73 17.71 17.14
C PHE A 401 -11.35 18.28 16.77
N GLY A 402 -10.77 19.04 17.70
CA GLY A 402 -9.45 19.64 17.53
C GLY A 402 -8.32 18.62 17.28
N LYS A 403 -7.20 19.09 16.73
CA LYS A 403 -6.10 18.27 16.20
C LYS A 403 -5.58 17.21 17.17
N GLU A 404 -5.42 17.51 18.45
CA GLU A 404 -4.95 16.55 19.46
C GLU A 404 -5.95 15.40 19.68
N VAL A 405 -7.24 15.69 19.59
CA VAL A 405 -8.32 14.71 19.71
C VAL A 405 -8.37 13.81 18.47
N GLN A 406 -8.11 14.36 17.28
CA GLN A 406 -8.01 13.57 16.05
C GLN A 406 -6.88 12.55 16.13
N GLU A 407 -5.72 12.95 16.65
CA GLU A 407 -4.58 12.05 16.85
C GLU A 407 -4.90 10.90 17.82
N LEU A 408 -5.64 11.18 18.90
CA LEU A 408 -6.09 10.16 19.87
C LEU A 408 -7.09 9.20 19.24
N ALA A 409 -8.11 9.73 18.56
CA ALA A 409 -9.13 8.94 17.90
C ALA A 409 -8.53 8.06 16.79
N ALA A 410 -7.55 8.58 16.03
CA ALA A 410 -6.88 7.82 14.97
C ALA A 410 -6.10 6.64 15.51
N THR A 411 -5.32 6.85 16.59
CA THR A 411 -4.61 5.75 17.25
C THR A 411 -5.57 4.67 17.74
N HIS A 412 -6.68 5.08 18.38
CA HIS A 412 -7.68 4.13 18.87
C HIS A 412 -8.34 3.35 17.73
N GLN A 413 -8.74 4.02 16.66
CA GLN A 413 -9.38 3.37 15.51
C GLN A 413 -8.44 2.39 14.81
N ILE A 414 -7.18 2.77 14.61
CA ILE A 414 -6.14 1.86 14.12
C ILE A 414 -6.05 0.62 15.02
N GLY A 415 -5.97 0.81 16.34
CA GLY A 415 -5.90 -0.29 17.29
C GLY A 415 -7.11 -1.22 17.22
N ARG A 416 -8.32 -0.65 17.21
CA ARG A 416 -9.57 -1.40 17.10
C ARG A 416 -9.62 -2.27 15.85
N PHE A 417 -9.41 -1.68 14.68
CA PHE A 417 -9.50 -2.43 13.43
C PHE A 417 -8.42 -3.50 13.33
N THR A 418 -7.23 -3.22 13.84
CA THR A 418 -6.16 -4.23 13.94
C THR A 418 -6.60 -5.40 14.81
N GLU A 419 -7.23 -5.17 15.96
CA GLU A 419 -7.76 -6.26 16.80
C GLU A 419 -8.93 -6.99 16.16
N GLU A 420 -9.88 -6.26 15.57
CA GLU A 420 -11.07 -6.83 14.91
C GLU A 420 -10.66 -7.79 13.79
N MET A 421 -9.75 -7.36 12.91
CA MET A 421 -9.21 -8.21 11.86
C MET A 421 -8.27 -9.30 12.39
N GLY A 422 -7.52 -9.00 13.46
CA GLY A 422 -6.59 -9.93 14.10
C GLY A 422 -7.26 -11.11 14.82
N ARG A 423 -8.56 -11.03 15.13
CA ARG A 423 -9.33 -12.15 15.69
C ARG A 423 -9.53 -13.27 14.67
N GLU A 424 -9.61 -12.93 13.40
CA GLU A 424 -9.84 -13.86 12.29
C GLU A 424 -8.54 -14.20 11.56
N LYS A 425 -7.54 -13.32 11.62
CA LYS A 425 -6.28 -13.43 10.88
C LYS A 425 -5.08 -13.36 11.82
N GLN A 426 -4.06 -14.19 11.56
CA GLN A 426 -2.79 -14.16 12.34
C GLN A 426 -1.96 -12.89 12.12
N SER A 427 -2.30 -12.05 11.13
CA SER A 427 -1.65 -10.77 10.86
C SER A 427 -2.60 -9.85 10.08
N VAL A 428 -2.41 -8.54 10.21
CA VAL A 428 -3.24 -7.53 9.54
C VAL A 428 -2.43 -6.81 8.46
N SER A 429 -2.97 -6.75 7.25
CA SER A 429 -2.41 -5.99 6.13
C SER A 429 -2.62 -4.49 6.34
N PRO A 430 -1.58 -3.63 6.25
CA PRO A 430 -1.73 -2.18 6.33
C PRO A 430 -2.73 -1.61 5.33
N GLY A 431 -2.80 -2.19 4.12
CA GLY A 431 -3.78 -1.78 3.12
C GLY A 431 -5.22 -2.15 3.48
N GLU A 432 -5.45 -3.32 4.07
CA GLU A 432 -6.78 -3.69 4.59
C GLU A 432 -7.18 -2.82 5.78
N LEU A 433 -6.21 -2.47 6.64
CA LEU A 433 -6.41 -1.56 7.76
C LEU A 433 -6.73 -0.14 7.30
N ALA A 434 -6.05 0.36 6.26
CA ALA A 434 -6.41 1.62 5.62
C ALA A 434 -7.83 1.55 5.07
N LEU A 435 -8.20 0.47 4.37
CA LEU A 435 -9.53 0.29 3.82
C LEU A 435 -10.58 0.25 4.94
N ALA A 436 -10.28 -0.44 6.05
CA ALA A 436 -11.15 -0.51 7.21
C ALA A 436 -11.38 0.87 7.83
N PHE A 437 -10.31 1.66 7.95
CA PHE A 437 -10.39 3.02 8.47
C PHE A 437 -11.28 3.89 7.58
N MET A 438 -11.00 3.88 6.27
CA MET A 438 -11.69 4.70 5.28
C MET A 438 -13.16 4.31 5.12
N THR A 439 -13.47 3.03 5.30
CA THR A 439 -14.84 2.49 5.21
C THR A 439 -15.48 2.25 6.58
N GLY A 440 -14.88 2.72 7.69
CA GLY A 440 -15.45 2.59 9.04
C GLY A 440 -15.74 1.15 9.55
N LYS A 441 -15.45 0.10 8.77
CA LYS A 441 -15.76 -1.31 9.05
C LYS A 441 -14.61 -2.20 8.58
N ALA A 442 -14.35 -3.32 9.25
CA ALA A 442 -13.39 -4.30 8.73
C ALA A 442 -13.86 -4.85 7.37
N PRO A 443 -12.99 -4.94 6.34
CA PRO A 443 -13.38 -5.41 5.02
C PRO A 443 -13.66 -6.93 5.06
N THR A 444 -14.76 -7.34 4.43
CA THR A 444 -15.11 -8.76 4.26
C THR A 444 -14.36 -9.40 3.10
N ALA A 445 -14.43 -10.73 2.96
CA ALA A 445 -13.89 -11.42 1.78
C ALA A 445 -14.54 -10.96 0.46
N GLU A 446 -15.84 -10.64 0.49
CA GLU A 446 -16.55 -10.07 -0.66
C GLU A 446 -16.05 -8.67 -0.99
N ASP A 447 -15.82 -7.83 0.03
CA ASP A 447 -15.23 -6.50 -0.18
C ASP A 447 -13.84 -6.65 -0.81
N LEU A 448 -12.98 -7.52 -0.28
CA LEU A 448 -11.64 -7.75 -0.80
C LEU A 448 -11.61 -8.44 -2.16
N ALA A 449 -12.71 -9.05 -2.61
CA ALA A 449 -12.82 -9.62 -3.95
C ALA A 449 -12.98 -8.53 -5.03
N LYS A 450 -13.51 -7.35 -4.66
CA LYS A 450 -13.76 -6.24 -5.58
C LYS A 450 -12.46 -5.65 -6.15
N PRO A 451 -12.32 -5.49 -7.48
CA PRO A 451 -11.10 -4.97 -8.11
C PRO A 451 -10.63 -3.62 -7.55
N GLU A 452 -11.56 -2.69 -7.30
CA GLU A 452 -11.29 -1.36 -6.78
C GLU A 452 -10.72 -1.40 -5.35
N ASN A 453 -11.21 -2.31 -4.51
CA ASN A 453 -10.69 -2.51 -3.16
C ASN A 453 -9.29 -3.12 -3.19
N LYS A 454 -9.03 -4.11 -4.06
CA LYS A 454 -7.69 -4.70 -4.22
C LYS A 454 -6.68 -3.65 -4.65
N ARG A 455 -7.04 -2.82 -5.64
CA ARG A 455 -6.22 -1.71 -6.12
C ARG A 455 -5.88 -0.71 -5.01
N PHE A 456 -6.88 -0.33 -4.22
CA PHE A 456 -6.67 0.53 -3.05
C PHE A 456 -5.76 -0.12 -2.00
N VAL A 457 -5.98 -1.39 -1.66
CA VAL A 457 -5.18 -2.12 -0.66
C VAL A 457 -3.71 -2.22 -1.09
N GLU A 458 -3.44 -2.52 -2.36
CA GLU A 458 -2.08 -2.54 -2.90
C GLU A 458 -1.42 -1.16 -2.82
N ALA A 459 -2.12 -0.11 -3.24
CA ALA A 459 -1.66 1.28 -3.13
C ALA A 459 -1.38 1.69 -1.67
N ALA A 460 -2.26 1.33 -0.74
CA ALA A 460 -2.11 1.65 0.68
C ALA A 460 -0.94 0.88 1.32
N ASN A 461 -0.70 -0.37 0.91
CA ASN A 461 0.50 -1.10 1.31
C ASN A 461 1.78 -0.40 0.86
N GLN A 462 1.81 0.09 -0.39
CA GLN A 462 2.95 0.85 -0.91
C GLN A 462 3.15 2.16 -0.14
N SER A 463 2.07 2.91 0.10
CA SER A 463 2.09 4.15 0.86
C SER A 463 2.64 3.93 2.28
N TYR A 464 2.23 2.84 2.93
CA TYR A 464 2.74 2.45 4.24
C TYR A 464 4.25 2.16 4.24
N GLN A 465 4.77 1.48 3.22
CA GLN A 465 6.21 1.24 3.11
C GLN A 465 7.01 2.54 2.94
N ILE A 466 6.51 3.47 2.13
CA ILE A 466 7.15 4.80 1.98
C ILE A 466 7.10 5.57 3.30
N ALA A 467 5.98 5.51 4.01
CA ALA A 467 5.82 6.15 5.33
C ALA A 467 6.81 5.58 6.35
N LEU A 468 6.98 4.25 6.41
CA LEU A 468 7.99 3.62 7.26
C LEU A 468 9.42 4.02 6.85
N GLY A 469 9.73 4.02 5.56
CA GLY A 469 11.05 4.41 5.06
C GLY A 469 11.45 5.85 5.47
N ARG A 470 10.47 6.76 5.57
CA ARG A 470 10.70 8.13 6.10
C ARG A 470 11.14 8.13 7.58
N TYR A 471 10.69 7.16 8.37
CA TYR A 471 11.07 7.04 9.77
C TYR A 471 12.39 6.29 9.96
N GLU A 472 12.68 5.33 9.07
CA GLU A 472 13.93 4.56 9.09
C GLU A 472 15.14 5.36 8.59
N THR A 473 14.94 6.35 7.72
CA THR A 473 16.00 7.24 7.24
C THR A 473 16.01 8.56 8.05
N PRO A 474 16.95 8.77 8.99
CA PRO A 474 17.06 10.03 9.71
C PRO A 474 17.61 11.16 8.82
N GLY A 475 17.11 12.38 9.04
CA GLY A 475 17.54 13.59 8.29
C GLY A 475 17.03 13.64 6.85
N ASP A 476 17.77 14.35 5.99
CA ASP A 476 17.47 14.56 4.57
C ASP A 476 17.96 13.41 3.66
N GLY A 477 18.32 12.27 4.24
CA GLY A 477 18.78 11.11 3.48
C GLY A 477 17.70 10.55 2.54
N PRO A 478 18.11 9.84 1.46
CA PRO A 478 17.17 9.26 0.51
C PRO A 478 16.29 8.20 1.18
N VAL A 479 14.99 8.28 0.92
CA VAL A 479 14.02 7.27 1.33
C VAL A 479 14.03 6.16 0.29
N LYS A 480 14.45 4.98 0.71
CA LYS A 480 14.42 3.78 -0.14
C LYS A 480 13.00 3.28 -0.25
N PHE A 481 12.60 2.92 -1.45
CA PHE A 481 11.34 2.22 -1.70
C PHE A 481 11.60 0.94 -2.47
N ALA A 482 10.71 -0.01 -2.27
CA ALA A 482 10.60 -1.21 -3.08
C ALA A 482 9.13 -1.39 -3.45
N ASP A 483 8.88 -2.05 -4.58
CA ASP A 483 7.56 -2.58 -4.88
C ASP A 483 7.21 -3.62 -3.82
N ALA A 484 6.14 -3.34 -3.06
CA ALA A 484 5.65 -4.19 -1.97
C ALA A 484 5.16 -5.59 -2.42
N SER A 485 5.19 -5.90 -3.72
CA SER A 485 4.75 -7.18 -4.30
C SER A 485 5.88 -8.05 -4.88
N ASN A 486 7.16 -7.71 -4.66
CA ASN A 486 8.30 -8.40 -5.27
C ASN A 486 9.05 -9.35 -4.31
N MET A 487 8.99 -10.66 -4.58
CA MET A 487 9.63 -11.69 -3.75
C MET A 487 11.17 -11.67 -3.78
N SER A 488 11.79 -11.46 -4.95
CA SER A 488 13.26 -11.34 -5.05
C SER A 488 13.77 -10.17 -4.22
N GLN A 489 13.04 -9.05 -4.24
CA GLN A 489 13.40 -7.87 -3.49
C GLN A 489 13.15 -8.06 -1.99
N ALA A 490 12.05 -8.72 -1.61
CA ALA A 490 11.79 -9.09 -0.23
C ALA A 490 12.92 -9.96 0.35
N MET A 491 13.43 -10.91 -0.44
CA MET A 491 14.60 -11.72 -0.10
C MET A 491 15.85 -10.86 0.12
N GLN A 492 16.18 -9.97 -0.81
CA GLN A 492 17.35 -9.07 -0.69
C GLN A 492 17.23 -8.12 0.50
N ASN A 493 16.07 -7.50 0.68
CA ASN A 493 15.80 -6.56 1.77
C ASN A 493 15.87 -7.22 3.15
N ALA A 494 15.70 -8.54 3.22
CA ALA A 494 15.85 -9.28 4.45
C ALA A 494 17.31 -9.47 4.86
N VAL A 495 18.24 -9.50 3.91
CA VAL A 495 19.66 -9.76 4.17
C VAL A 495 20.23 -8.70 5.13
N GLY A 496 20.96 -9.17 6.14
CA GLY A 496 21.50 -8.33 7.21
C GLY A 496 20.50 -8.00 8.33
N LYS A 497 19.20 -8.24 8.13
CA LYS A 497 18.16 -7.93 9.13
C LYS A 497 17.89 -9.09 10.09
N GLN A 498 17.53 -8.77 11.32
CA GLN A 498 17.08 -9.73 12.34
C GLN A 498 15.57 -9.90 12.30
N LEU A 499 15.07 -10.56 11.24
CA LEU A 499 13.63 -10.69 11.00
C LEU A 499 12.88 -11.54 12.03
N TRP A 500 13.54 -12.14 13.01
CA TRP A 500 12.92 -12.92 14.08
C TRP A 500 12.80 -12.17 15.41
N ARG A 501 13.36 -10.95 15.51
CA ARG A 501 13.24 -10.14 16.72
C ARG A 501 11.82 -9.56 16.86
N GLY A 502 11.37 -9.42 18.10
CA GLY A 502 10.04 -8.91 18.48
C GLY A 502 8.92 -9.97 18.49
N TYR A 503 9.24 -11.23 18.75
CA TYR A 503 8.25 -12.31 18.88
C TYR A 503 8.36 -13.00 20.25
N ASP A 504 7.22 -13.32 20.88
CA ASP A 504 7.15 -14.11 22.12
C ASP A 504 7.67 -15.53 21.89
N GLY A 505 8.91 -15.80 22.33
CA GLY A 505 9.63 -17.05 22.08
C GLY A 505 10.87 -16.92 21.18
N ALA A 506 11.16 -15.71 20.68
CA ALA A 506 12.42 -15.42 20.01
C ALA A 506 13.57 -15.36 21.03
N THR A 507 14.39 -16.41 21.09
CA THR A 507 15.65 -16.34 21.86
C THR A 507 16.56 -15.25 21.28
N GLU A 508 17.30 -14.52 22.12
CA GLU A 508 18.28 -13.48 21.71
C GLU A 508 19.31 -14.00 20.69
N GLN A 509 19.50 -15.33 20.64
CA GLN A 509 20.44 -16.03 19.77
C GLN A 509 19.84 -16.48 18.41
N GLY A 510 18.52 -16.37 18.21
CA GLY A 510 17.86 -16.70 16.93
C GLY A 510 17.63 -18.19 16.67
N ASN A 511 17.73 -19.06 17.68
CA ASN A 511 17.64 -20.53 17.53
C ASN A 511 16.24 -21.06 17.12
N LEU A 512 15.23 -20.19 16.97
CA LEU A 512 13.87 -20.52 16.52
C LEU A 512 13.36 -19.55 15.44
N GLY A 513 14.25 -18.78 14.81
CA GLY A 513 13.88 -17.66 13.95
C GLY A 513 13.67 -17.99 12.46
N CYS A 514 13.89 -19.23 12.01
CA CYS A 514 13.95 -19.53 10.58
C CYS A 514 12.60 -19.44 9.86
N ALA A 515 11.54 -20.02 10.42
CA ALA A 515 10.21 -19.98 9.82
C ALA A 515 9.61 -18.58 9.81
N ILE A 516 9.84 -17.80 10.87
CA ILE A 516 9.36 -16.43 10.97
C ILE A 516 10.12 -15.50 10.01
N THR A 517 11.43 -15.69 9.83
CA THR A 517 12.24 -14.99 8.82
C THR A 517 11.66 -15.21 7.43
N VAL A 518 11.42 -16.47 7.05
CA VAL A 518 10.86 -16.80 5.73
C VAL A 518 9.43 -16.26 5.58
N SER A 519 8.60 -16.36 6.62
CA SER A 519 7.24 -15.81 6.62
C SER A 519 7.22 -14.30 6.37
N ARG A 520 8.15 -13.55 6.98
CA ARG A 520 8.28 -12.10 6.77
C ARG A 520 8.75 -11.77 5.36
N ILE A 521 9.67 -12.55 4.80
CA ILE A 521 10.09 -12.39 3.40
C ILE A 521 8.91 -12.65 2.47
N LEU A 522 8.18 -13.74 2.67
CA LEU A 522 7.02 -14.09 1.84
C LEU A 522 5.97 -12.99 1.85
N ARG A 523 5.65 -12.43 3.03
CA ARG A 523 4.70 -11.32 3.17
C ARG A 523 5.20 -10.02 2.54
N ALA A 524 6.49 -9.72 2.69
CA ALA A 524 7.09 -8.55 2.02
C ALA A 524 7.12 -8.72 0.49
N GLY A 525 7.08 -9.95 -0.01
CA GLY A 525 6.89 -10.28 -1.42
C GLY A 525 5.43 -10.49 -1.82
N GLY A 526 4.46 -10.09 -0.98
CA GLY A 526 3.04 -10.14 -1.30
C GLY A 526 2.34 -11.51 -1.13
N ILE A 527 2.98 -12.50 -0.49
CA ILE A 527 2.36 -13.81 -0.18
C ILE A 527 1.97 -13.88 1.29
N GLU A 528 0.67 -14.03 1.55
CA GLU A 528 0.12 -14.05 2.90
C GLU A 528 0.18 -15.43 3.55
N VAL A 529 1.13 -15.62 4.45
CA VAL A 529 1.36 -16.91 5.14
C VAL A 529 1.19 -16.86 6.67
N GLY A 530 0.79 -15.72 7.21
CA GLY A 530 0.82 -15.45 8.65
C GLY A 530 2.24 -15.50 9.24
N ASP A 531 2.35 -15.47 10.56
CA ASP A 531 3.63 -15.57 11.28
C ASP A 531 3.92 -17.01 11.71
N GLN A 532 4.52 -17.78 10.80
CA GLN A 532 4.83 -19.17 11.07
C GLN A 532 6.08 -19.29 11.93
N LEU A 533 5.90 -19.75 13.18
CA LEU A 533 7.01 -19.99 14.10
C LEU A 533 7.67 -21.35 13.94
N SER A 534 6.97 -22.28 13.30
CA SER A 534 7.47 -23.62 13.06
C SER A 534 7.61 -23.87 11.57
N VAL A 535 8.68 -24.59 11.22
CA VAL A 535 8.92 -25.05 9.85
C VAL A 535 7.74 -25.91 9.34
N ASN A 536 7.12 -26.68 10.23
CA ASN A 536 5.94 -27.49 9.91
C ASN A 536 4.69 -26.63 9.65
N GLY A 537 4.48 -25.56 10.42
CA GLY A 537 3.40 -24.60 10.19
C GLY A 537 3.56 -23.90 8.85
N LEU A 538 4.78 -23.45 8.54
CA LEU A 538 5.09 -22.87 7.23
C LEU A 538 4.85 -23.87 6.09
N ALA A 539 5.29 -25.12 6.24
CA ALA A 539 5.01 -26.16 5.26
C ALA A 539 3.53 -26.49 5.11
N ALA A 540 2.73 -26.40 6.19
CA ALA A 540 1.28 -26.57 6.12
C ALA A 540 0.63 -25.43 5.34
N LYS A 541 1.03 -24.18 5.62
CA LYS A 541 0.52 -23.01 4.90
C LYS A 541 0.87 -23.03 3.41
N MET A 542 2.09 -23.47 3.06
CA MET A 542 2.46 -23.68 1.66
C MET A 542 1.49 -24.64 0.95
N ARG A 543 1.10 -25.75 1.59
CA ARG A 543 0.14 -26.70 0.99
C ARG A 543 -1.26 -26.13 0.90
N GLU A 544 -1.70 -25.41 1.92
CA GLU A 544 -3.02 -24.75 1.96
C GLU A 544 -3.19 -23.78 0.78
N MET A 545 -2.12 -23.05 0.44
CA MET A 545 -2.09 -22.12 -0.70
C MET A 545 -1.85 -22.81 -2.05
N GLY A 546 -1.83 -24.14 -2.10
CA GLY A 546 -1.61 -24.89 -3.35
C GLY A 546 -0.18 -24.86 -3.88
N ALA A 547 0.83 -24.49 -3.07
CA ALA A 547 2.23 -24.50 -3.50
C ALA A 547 2.70 -25.93 -3.83
N GLN A 548 3.38 -26.08 -4.98
CA GLN A 548 3.82 -27.40 -5.45
C GLN A 548 5.03 -27.88 -4.65
N LYS A 549 4.88 -29.01 -3.96
CA LYS A 549 6.00 -29.67 -3.27
C LYS A 549 6.86 -30.43 -4.29
N VAL A 550 8.13 -30.08 -4.37
CA VAL A 550 9.11 -30.64 -5.32
C VAL A 550 10.42 -31.03 -4.62
N SER A 551 11.31 -31.69 -5.36
CA SER A 551 12.70 -31.85 -4.92
C SER A 551 13.41 -30.50 -4.87
N LEU A 552 14.41 -30.34 -4.00
CA LEU A 552 15.20 -29.10 -3.96
C LEU A 552 15.90 -28.82 -5.30
N GLU A 553 16.36 -29.87 -5.99
CA GLU A 553 17.01 -29.74 -7.30
C GLU A 553 16.07 -29.24 -8.39
N GLU A 554 14.84 -29.74 -8.41
CA GLU A 554 13.78 -29.27 -9.31
C GLU A 554 13.42 -27.81 -9.04
N ALA A 555 13.28 -27.43 -7.76
CA ALA A 555 13.02 -26.04 -7.39
C ALA A 555 14.15 -25.09 -7.85
N MET A 556 15.42 -25.48 -7.67
CA MET A 556 16.57 -24.66 -8.14
C MET A 556 16.57 -24.47 -9.66
N ARG A 557 16.07 -25.44 -10.42
CA ARG A 557 16.00 -25.38 -11.89
C ARG A 557 14.73 -24.72 -12.42
N SER A 558 13.71 -24.52 -11.57
CA SER A 558 12.42 -23.97 -11.96
C SER A 558 12.50 -22.51 -12.44
N GLY A 559 13.49 -21.75 -11.99
CA GLY A 559 13.56 -20.30 -12.19
C GLY A 559 12.54 -19.51 -11.35
N GLU A 560 11.74 -20.18 -10.51
CA GLU A 560 10.75 -19.57 -9.63
C GLU A 560 11.26 -19.46 -8.20
N HIS A 561 10.62 -18.62 -7.38
CA HIS A 561 10.89 -18.55 -5.95
C HIS A 561 10.35 -19.77 -5.23
N TYR A 562 11.10 -20.27 -4.26
CA TYR A 562 10.71 -21.47 -3.53
C TYR A 562 11.08 -21.41 -2.05
N VAL A 563 10.27 -22.05 -1.21
CA VAL A 563 10.54 -22.21 0.23
C VAL A 563 11.17 -23.57 0.47
N ILE A 564 12.34 -23.58 1.08
CA ILE A 564 13.12 -24.79 1.38
C ILE A 564 12.76 -25.27 2.78
N ILE A 565 12.41 -26.55 2.91
CA ILE A 565 12.13 -27.21 4.18
C ILE A 565 13.15 -28.32 4.41
N LYS A 566 13.98 -28.17 5.46
CA LYS A 566 14.95 -29.19 5.88
C LYS A 566 14.35 -30.13 6.91
N LYS A 567 14.46 -31.45 6.67
CA LYS A 567 13.87 -32.49 7.52
C LYS A 567 14.90 -33.29 8.34
N GLN A 568 16.16 -33.38 7.91
CA GLN A 568 17.21 -34.17 8.60
C GLN A 568 18.19 -33.29 9.39
N GLY A 569 18.49 -33.67 10.64
CA GLY A 569 19.51 -33.00 11.47
C GLY A 569 19.08 -31.68 12.13
N GLY A 570 17.76 -31.45 12.26
CA GLY A 570 17.14 -30.25 12.83
C GLY A 570 16.21 -29.53 11.84
N SER A 571 15.07 -29.04 12.31
CA SER A 571 14.09 -28.32 11.48
C SER A 571 14.60 -26.92 11.13
N HIS A 572 14.89 -26.68 9.85
CA HIS A 572 15.31 -25.37 9.35
C HIS A 572 14.59 -25.04 8.04
N THR A 573 14.47 -23.75 7.73
CA THR A 573 13.84 -23.27 6.49
C THR A 573 14.51 -22.01 5.99
N GLY A 574 14.51 -21.86 4.67
CA GLY A 574 14.93 -20.66 3.95
C GLY A 574 14.07 -20.45 2.73
N ILE A 575 14.33 -19.39 1.99
CA ILE A 575 13.69 -19.09 0.71
C ILE A 575 14.78 -18.94 -0.35
N GLY A 576 14.54 -19.44 -1.55
CA GLY A 576 15.53 -19.48 -2.61
C GLY A 576 14.98 -19.04 -3.97
N LEU A 577 15.93 -18.66 -4.83
CA LEU A 577 15.75 -18.44 -6.25
C LEU A 577 17.02 -18.91 -6.96
N GLY A 578 16.88 -19.83 -7.93
CA GLY A 578 18.04 -20.50 -8.51
C GLY A 578 18.88 -21.18 -7.42
N ARG A 579 20.17 -20.85 -7.32
CA ARG A 579 21.08 -21.36 -6.28
C ARG A 579 21.19 -20.45 -5.05
N THR A 580 20.66 -19.24 -5.12
CA THR A 580 20.76 -18.26 -4.05
C THR A 580 19.70 -18.55 -3.00
N VAL A 581 20.09 -18.56 -1.73
CA VAL A 581 19.21 -18.82 -0.60
C VAL A 581 19.37 -17.73 0.44
N VAL A 582 18.23 -17.23 0.91
CA VAL A 582 18.11 -16.34 2.05
C VAL A 582 17.57 -17.13 3.23
N GLU A 583 18.37 -17.24 4.30
CA GLU A 583 18.05 -18.01 5.49
C GLU A 583 18.40 -17.26 6.78
N ASN A 584 17.81 -17.70 7.88
CA ASN A 584 18.20 -17.25 9.22
C ASN A 584 19.56 -17.86 9.59
N SER A 585 20.52 -17.03 10.03
CA SER A 585 21.77 -17.52 10.61
C SER A 585 21.85 -17.20 12.09
N SER A 586 21.67 -18.22 12.93
CA SER A 586 21.84 -18.09 14.39
C SER A 586 23.28 -17.70 14.75
N GLY A 587 24.28 -18.24 14.03
CA GLY A 587 25.69 -17.91 14.25
C GLY A 587 26.06 -16.46 13.93
N GLN A 588 25.45 -15.87 12.90
CA GLN A 588 25.68 -14.45 12.55
C GLN A 588 24.64 -13.50 13.17
N ARG A 589 23.65 -14.04 13.88
CA ARG A 589 22.51 -13.31 14.44
C ARG A 589 21.87 -12.35 13.44
N ARG A 590 21.76 -12.74 12.18
CA ARG A 590 21.05 -11.98 11.12
C ARG A 590 20.60 -12.90 10.00
N THR A 591 19.69 -12.42 9.17
CA THR A 591 19.34 -13.08 7.91
C THR A 591 20.52 -12.92 6.94
N VAL A 592 20.84 -13.97 6.21
CA VAL A 592 22.01 -14.02 5.33
C VAL A 592 21.63 -14.58 3.98
N GLU A 593 22.32 -14.09 2.96
CA GLU A 593 22.29 -14.64 1.62
C GLU A 593 23.53 -15.51 1.41
N ARG A 594 23.37 -16.65 0.73
CA ARG A 594 24.48 -17.51 0.32
C ARG A 594 24.07 -18.46 -0.80
N ASP A 595 25.05 -19.04 -1.49
CA ASP A 595 24.81 -20.18 -2.37
C ASP A 595 24.35 -21.40 -1.54
N ILE A 596 23.36 -22.14 -2.05
CA ILE A 596 22.82 -23.35 -1.42
C ILE A 596 23.90 -24.34 -1.00
N SER A 597 25.02 -24.46 -1.75
CA SER A 597 26.13 -25.36 -1.39
C SER A 597 26.80 -24.99 -0.05
N GLN A 598 26.73 -23.72 0.34
CA GLN A 598 27.24 -23.19 1.60
C GLN A 598 26.14 -23.08 2.68
N SER A 599 24.91 -23.44 2.32
CA SER A 599 23.77 -23.41 3.22
C SER A 599 23.67 -24.67 4.06
N SER A 600 23.12 -24.49 5.26
CA SER A 600 22.70 -25.59 6.13
C SER A 600 21.54 -26.37 5.51
N LEU A 601 20.81 -25.78 4.56
CA LEU A 601 19.63 -26.31 3.89
C LEU A 601 19.94 -27.27 2.74
N ARG A 602 21.21 -27.49 2.38
CA ARG A 602 21.60 -28.32 1.22
C ARG A 602 21.29 -29.81 1.30
N SER A 603 21.06 -30.35 2.50
CA SER A 603 20.97 -31.79 2.74
C SER A 603 19.68 -32.14 3.46
N GLY A 604 19.00 -33.19 2.99
CA GLY A 604 17.75 -33.68 3.59
C GLY A 604 16.57 -32.71 3.48
N SER A 605 16.55 -31.88 2.43
CA SER A 605 15.54 -30.84 2.22
C SER A 605 14.67 -31.10 0.99
N TYR A 606 13.42 -30.64 1.05
CA TYR A 606 12.54 -30.50 -0.10
C TYR A 606 12.11 -29.03 -0.23
N ALA A 607 11.45 -28.67 -1.32
CA ALA A 607 11.01 -27.29 -1.54
C ALA A 607 9.53 -27.21 -1.91
N PHE A 608 8.94 -26.04 -1.67
CA PHE A 608 7.65 -25.64 -2.22
C PHE A 608 7.90 -24.53 -3.22
N ILE A 609 7.56 -24.74 -4.49
CA ILE A 609 7.53 -23.66 -5.49
C ILE A 609 6.34 -22.77 -5.16
N LEU A 610 6.61 -21.47 -5.00
CA LEU A 610 5.59 -20.50 -4.65
C LEU A 610 4.63 -20.32 -5.83
N PRO A 611 3.31 -20.28 -5.59
CA PRO A 611 2.37 -20.01 -6.67
C PRO A 611 2.67 -18.62 -7.25
N THR A 612 3.12 -18.58 -8.51
CA THR A 612 3.13 -17.31 -9.26
C THR A 612 1.69 -16.80 -9.29
N LYS A 613 1.45 -15.50 -9.01
CA LYS A 613 0.13 -14.85 -9.13
C LYS A 613 -0.48 -15.17 -10.50
N ASN A 614 -1.20 -16.29 -10.59
CA ASN A 614 -1.98 -16.82 -11.70
C ASN A 614 -2.45 -18.21 -11.30
N ASN A 615 -3.61 -18.26 -10.64
CA ASN A 615 -4.64 -19.29 -10.77
C ASN A 615 -5.79 -18.87 -9.85
N GLY A 616 -6.78 -18.20 -10.44
CA GLY A 616 -7.97 -17.66 -9.79
C GLY A 616 -8.53 -16.51 -10.59
#